data_AF-A0A3P6BP79-F1
#
_entry.id   AF-A0A3P6BP79-F1
#
_cell.length_a   1.000
_cell.length_b   1.000
_cell.length_c   1.000
_cell.angle_alpha   90.00
_cell.angle_beta   90.00
_cell.angle_gamma   90.00
#
_symmetry.space_group_name_H-M   'P 1'
#
loop_
_entity.id
_entity.type
_entity.pdbx_description
1 polymer ?
#
loop_
_entity_poly.entity_id
_entity_poly.type
_entity_poly.pdbx_seq_one_letter_code
_entity_poly.pdbx_strand_id
1 'polypeptide(L)'
;MRNVVLGWSKACRVKKVKSCDPETFHYYRLGGSKCRGLCTGVSRCLGCFYDKSSFKCWISYELGTLVKVSDSKKVPYIKTPNV
;
A
#
# COMPACT_ATOMS: atom_id res chain seq x y z
N MET A 1 10.85 -9.67 -27.11
CA MET A 1 11.74 -9.84 -25.95
C MET A 1 11.07 -9.17 -24.75
N ARG A 2 10.88 -9.88 -23.63
CA ARG A 2 10.04 -9.43 -22.51
C ARG A 2 10.76 -8.34 -21.71
N ASN A 3 10.15 -7.16 -21.63
CA ASN A 3 10.56 -6.10 -20.72
C ASN A 3 10.30 -6.55 -19.28
N VAL A 4 11.35 -6.99 -18.59
CA VAL A 4 11.34 -7.30 -17.16
C VAL A 4 11.35 -5.98 -16.40
N VAL A 5 10.20 -5.63 -15.82
CA VAL A 5 10.10 -4.51 -14.87
C VAL A 5 10.96 -4.85 -13.66
N LEU A 6 11.90 -3.95 -13.36
CA LEU A 6 12.83 -4.03 -12.24
C LEU A 6 12.11 -4.34 -10.91
N GLY A 7 12.49 -5.46 -10.28
CA GLY A 7 12.44 -5.58 -8.81
C GLY A 7 11.32 -6.41 -8.19
N TRP A 8 11.30 -7.73 -8.43
CA TRP A 8 10.71 -8.68 -7.48
C TRP A 8 11.84 -9.45 -6.80
N SER A 9 12.29 -9.00 -5.64
CA SER A 9 13.24 -9.77 -4.83
C SER A 9 12.47 -10.81 -4.01
N LYS A 10 13.02 -12.03 -3.90
CA LYS A 10 12.45 -13.12 -3.07
C LYS A 10 12.41 -12.78 -1.57
N ALA A 11 13.02 -11.66 -1.17
CA ALA A 11 13.04 -11.12 0.18
C ALA A 11 12.56 -9.66 0.16
N CYS A 12 11.32 -9.42 -0.26
CA CYS A 12 10.72 -8.09 -0.22
C CYS A 12 10.40 -7.73 1.24
N ARG A 13 11.40 -7.27 2.00
CA ARG A 13 11.18 -6.68 3.33
C ARG A 13 10.83 -5.21 3.14
N VAL A 14 9.53 -4.91 3.11
CA VAL A 14 9.05 -3.53 3.06
C VAL A 14 9.67 -2.76 4.23
N LYS A 15 10.39 -1.67 3.93
CA LYS A 15 10.84 -0.72 4.96
C LYS A 15 9.59 -0.14 5.61
N LYS A 16 9.33 -0.53 6.87
CA LYS A 16 8.15 -0.10 7.60
C LYS A 16 8.33 1.36 8.04
N VAL A 17 7.38 2.21 7.67
CA VAL A 17 7.29 3.58 8.19
C VAL A 17 6.36 3.56 9.38
N LYS A 18 6.89 3.92 10.56
CA LYS A 18 6.10 4.10 11.79
C LYS A 18 5.82 5.59 12.02
N SER A 19 5.17 6.24 11.07
CA SER A 19 4.91 7.68 11.10
C SER A 19 3.49 8.01 10.68
N CYS A 20 2.93 9.05 11.31
CA CYS A 20 1.70 9.71 10.92
C CYS A 20 1.94 11.02 10.16
N ASP A 21 3.20 11.43 10.03
CA ASP A 21 3.59 12.62 9.28
C ASP A 21 3.60 12.32 7.76
N PRO A 22 2.68 12.91 6.97
CA PRO A 22 2.59 12.66 5.55
C PRO A 22 3.83 13.10 4.75
N GLU A 23 4.74 13.90 5.31
CA GLU A 23 6.00 14.28 4.65
C GLU A 23 7.05 13.16 4.70
N THR A 24 6.88 12.18 5.58
CA THR A 24 7.84 11.07 5.78
C THR A 24 7.58 9.84 4.90
N PHE A 25 6.45 9.80 4.20
CA PHE A 25 6.06 8.68 3.35
C PHE A 25 5.19 9.09 2.17
N HIS A 26 5.17 8.24 1.15
CA HIS A 26 4.21 8.29 0.04
C HIS A 26 3.43 6.98 -0.03
N TYR A 27 2.31 7.00 -0.74
CA TYR A 27 1.56 5.77 -1.01
C TYR A 27 1.86 5.26 -2.40
N TYR A 28 2.20 3.98 -2.50
CA TYR A 28 2.26 3.30 -3.78
C TYR A 28 0.83 2.97 -4.24
N ARG A 29 0.20 3.96 -4.91
CA ARG A 29 -0.87 3.89 -5.94
C ARG A 29 -1.45 5.30 -6.16
N LEU A 30 -1.59 5.70 -7.42
CA LEU A 30 -2.17 6.98 -7.83
C LEU A 30 -3.71 6.93 -7.77
N GLY A 31 -4.31 7.65 -6.82
CA GLY A 31 -5.76 7.82 -6.69
C GLY A 31 -6.18 8.22 -5.27
N GLY A 32 -7.21 9.08 -5.14
CA GLY A 32 -7.72 9.53 -3.85
C GLY A 32 -8.70 8.53 -3.24
N SER A 33 -8.35 7.92 -2.10
CA SER A 33 -9.31 7.15 -1.28
C SER A 33 -9.38 7.73 0.13
N LYS A 34 -10.59 7.79 0.71
CA LYS A 34 -10.78 8.12 2.14
C LYS A 34 -9.96 7.17 3.03
N CYS A 35 -9.75 5.92 2.59
CA CYS A 35 -8.93 4.94 3.29
C CYS A 35 -7.49 5.43 3.50
N ARG A 36 -6.94 6.22 2.57
CA ARG A 36 -5.60 6.78 2.67
C ARG A 36 -5.49 7.74 3.86
N GLY A 37 -6.46 8.63 4.03
CA GLY A 37 -6.50 9.58 5.14
C GLY A 37 -6.52 8.88 6.50
N LEU A 38 -7.36 7.84 6.63
CA LEU A 38 -7.41 7.03 7.86
C LEU A 38 -6.08 6.36 8.18
N CYS A 39 -5.41 5.79 7.17
CA CYS A 39 -4.11 5.18 7.36
C CYS A 39 -3.01 6.21 7.68
N THR A 40 -3.05 7.41 7.06
CA THR A 40 -2.09 8.49 7.33
C THR A 40 -2.14 8.91 8.79
N GLY A 41 -3.33 9.08 9.37
CA GLY A 41 -3.48 9.45 10.78
C GLY A 41 -3.04 8.39 11.79
N VAL A 42 -2.72 7.17 11.34
CA VAL A 42 -2.31 6.07 12.23
C VAL A 42 -0.86 5.68 11.95
N SER A 43 0.04 5.99 12.89
CA SER A 43 1.50 5.81 12.71
C SER A 43 1.90 4.36 12.46
N ARG A 44 1.16 3.39 13.00
CA ARG A 44 1.41 1.95 12.80
C ARG A 44 0.82 1.39 11.52
N CYS A 45 -0.05 2.13 10.83
CA CYS A 45 -0.64 1.66 9.58
C CYS A 45 0.45 1.54 8.52
N LEU A 46 0.53 0.40 7.85
CA LEU A 46 1.46 0.16 6.74
C LEU A 46 0.78 0.24 5.37
N GLY A 47 -0.54 0.21 5.32
CA GLY A 47 -1.29 0.39 4.09
C GLY A 47 -2.78 0.10 4.27
N CYS A 48 -3.55 0.30 3.21
CA CYS A 48 -4.96 -0.04 3.19
C CYS A 48 -5.39 -0.63 1.84
N PHE A 49 -6.43 -1.47 1.86
CA PHE A 49 -7.03 -2.05 0.68
C PHE A 49 -8.45 -1.51 0.51
N TYR A 50 -8.72 -0.90 -0.63
CA TYR A 50 -10.05 -0.44 -0.99
C TYR A 50 -10.75 -1.48 -1.87
N ASP A 51 -11.92 -1.93 -1.46
CA ASP A 51 -12.75 -2.80 -2.28
C ASP A 51 -13.76 -1.95 -3.07
N LYS A 52 -13.54 -1.83 -4.39
CA LYS A 52 -14.44 -1.11 -5.30
C LYS A 52 -15.84 -1.73 -5.39
N SER A 53 -15.98 -3.02 -5.09
CA SER A 53 -17.26 -3.72 -5.16
C SER A 53 -18.16 -3.41 -3.97
N SER A 54 -17.56 -3.28 -2.77
CA SER A 54 -18.32 -3.06 -1.53
C SER A 54 -18.14 -1.66 -0.96
N PHE A 55 -17.34 -0.81 -1.61
CA PHE A 55 -16.92 0.51 -1.11
C PHE A 55 -16.28 0.48 0.29
N LYS A 56 -15.69 -0.66 0.69
CA LYS A 56 -15.09 -0.85 2.03
C LYS A 56 -13.58 -0.60 2.03
N CYS A 57 -13.06 -0.15 3.16
CA CYS A 57 -11.64 0.03 3.43
C CYS A 57 -11.15 -1.01 4.44
N TRP A 58 -10.00 -1.63 4.16
CA TRP A 58 -9.31 -2.54 5.08
C TRP A 58 -7.96 -1.93 5.44
N ILE A 59 -7.75 -1.57 6.70
CA ILE A 59 -6.47 -1.04 7.18
C ILE A 59 -5.59 -2.20 7.60
N SER A 60 -4.32 -2.18 7.17
CA SER A 60 -3.34 -3.20 7.54
C SER A 60 -2.19 -2.61 8.34
N TYR A 61 -1.94 -3.22 9.50
CA TYR A 61 -0.80 -2.90 10.38
C TYR A 61 0.42 -3.77 10.09
N GLU A 62 0.23 -4.83 9.30
CA GLU A 62 1.26 -5.75 8.86
C GLU A 62 1.12 -5.99 7.36
N LEU A 63 2.23 -6.24 6.68
CA LEU A 63 2.23 -6.56 5.25
C LEU A 63 3.00 -7.85 5.07
N GLY A 64 2.30 -8.87 4.57
CA GLY A 64 2.91 -10.08 4.02
C GLY A 64 3.26 -9.90 2.54
N THR A 65 3.45 -11.02 1.85
CA THR A 65 3.67 -11.01 0.40
C THR A 65 2.39 -10.59 -0.33
N LEU A 66 2.47 -9.51 -1.12
CA LEU A 66 1.37 -9.07 -1.97
C LEU A 66 1.47 -9.74 -3.35
N VAL A 67 0.40 -10.42 -3.76
CA VAL A 67 0.29 -11.05 -5.08
C VAL A 67 -0.72 -10.28 -5.91
N LYS A 68 -0.34 -9.90 -7.13
CA LYS A 68 -1.25 -9.26 -8.07
C LYS A 68 -2.19 -10.33 -8.64
N VAL A 69 -3.49 -10.17 -8.39
CA VAL A 69 -4.54 -11.01 -8.98
C VAL A 69 -5.19 -10.32 -10.17
N SER A 70 -5.77 -11.09 -11.10
CA SER A 70 -6.38 -10.60 -12.34
C SER A 70 -7.67 -9.79 -12.12
N ASP A 71 -8.41 -10.05 -11.04
CA ASP A 71 -9.64 -9.31 -10.69
C ASP A 71 -9.34 -8.09 -9.79
N SER A 72 -9.19 -6.91 -10.41
CA SER A 72 -8.62 -5.70 -9.81
C SER A 72 -9.58 -4.84 -8.96
N LYS A 73 -10.69 -5.41 -8.48
CA LYS A 73 -11.68 -4.70 -7.64
C LYS A 73 -11.09 -4.30 -6.29
N LYS A 74 -10.14 -5.08 -5.76
CA LYS A 74 -9.39 -4.77 -4.55
C LYS A 74 -8.14 -3.99 -4.88
N VAL A 75 -7.99 -2.87 -4.21
CA VAL A 75 -7.06 -1.80 -4.56
C VAL A 75 -6.12 -1.54 -3.39
N PRO A 76 -4.84 -1.95 -3.46
CA PRO A 76 -3.89 -1.65 -2.40
C PRO A 76 -3.39 -0.20 -2.48
N TYR A 77 -3.21 0.41 -1.32
CA TYR A 77 -2.45 1.64 -1.07
C TYR A 77 -1.42 1.32 0.01
N ILE A 78 -0.16 1.20 -0.35
CA ILE A 78 0.91 0.79 0.57
C ILE A 78 1.74 2.00 0.96
N LYS A 79 1.95 2.24 2.26
CA LYS A 79 2.87 3.28 2.74
C LYS A 79 4.30 2.86 2.45
N THR A 80 5.03 3.76 1.82
CA THR A 80 6.43 3.59 1.44
C THR A 80 7.20 4.81 1.95
N PRO A 81 8.37 4.62 2.60
CA PRO A 81 9.18 5.76 3.02
C PRO A 81 9.59 6.61 1.82
N ASN A 82 9.63 7.93 2.02
CA ASN A 82 10.34 8.82 1.11
C ASN A 82 11.83 8.50 1.32
N VAL A 83 12.44 7.82 0.35
CA VAL A 83 13.88 7.49 0.35
C VAL A 83 14.68 8.66 -0.17
#